data_AF-A0A2U3F0N4-F1
#
_entry.id   AF-A0A2U3F0N4-F1
#
_cell.length_a   1.000
_cell.length_b   1.000
_cell.length_c   1.000
_cell.angle_alpha   90.00
_cell.angle_beta   90.00
_cell.angle_gamma   90.00
#
_symmetry.space_group_name_H-M   'P 1'
#
loop_
_entity.id
_entity.type
_entity.pdbx_description
1 polymer ?
#
loop_
_entity_poly.entity_id
_entity_poly.type
_entity_poly.pdbx_seq_one_letter_code
_entity_poly.pdbx_strand_id
1 'polypeptide(L)' 'MQRPELPECPTCGNVVEIFFKETRWAGSAQIRCMRCSAHHHIGTGYSLGSKQGAREELLRRWQELTDQVKQEQSDD' A
#
# COMPACT_ATOMS: atom_id res chain seq x y z
N MET A 1 -8.96 15.66 13.11
CA MET A 1 -8.94 14.34 12.46
C MET A 1 -7.53 14.10 11.96
N GLN A 2 -6.80 13.16 12.54
CA GLN A 2 -5.46 12.81 12.07
C GLN A 2 -5.60 12.13 10.71
N ARG A 3 -5.06 12.74 9.65
CA ARG A 3 -4.89 12.05 8.37
C ARG A 3 -3.97 10.86 8.67
N PRO A 4 -4.43 9.61 8.52
CA PRO A 4 -3.61 8.47 8.86
C PRO A 4 -2.35 8.51 7.99
N GLU A 5 -1.21 8.68 8.66
CA GLU A 5 0.09 8.85 8.03
C GLU A 5 0.37 7.62 7.18
N LEU A 6 0.50 7.83 5.87
CA LEU A 6 0.80 6.75 4.94
C LEU A 6 2.29 6.41 5.05
N PRO A 7 2.67 5.13 5.02
CA PRO A 7 4.06 4.74 5.13
C PRO A 7 4.88 5.26 3.95
N GLU A 8 6.18 5.39 4.15
CA GLU A 8 7.11 5.77 3.09
C GLU A 8 7.57 4.53 2.31
N CYS A 9 8.05 4.74 1.09
CA CYS A 9 8.65 3.69 0.29
C CYS A 9 10.06 3.36 0.82
N PRO A 10 10.37 2.09 1.12
CA PRO A 10 11.69 1.70 1.65
C PRO A 10 12.84 2.01 0.69
N THR A 11 12.57 2.09 -0.61
CA THR A 11 13.59 2.28 -1.66
C THR A 11 13.91 3.75 -1.94
N CYS A 12 12.92 4.64 -1.84
CA CYS A 12 13.09 6.05 -2.26
C CYS A 12 12.65 7.08 -1.24
N GLY A 13 12.18 6.65 -0.07
CA GLY A 13 11.72 7.54 1.02
C GLY A 13 10.52 8.41 0.67
N ASN A 14 9.81 8.17 -0.44
CA ASN A 14 8.60 8.92 -0.75
C ASN A 14 7.37 8.32 -0.09
N VAL A 15 6.49 9.20 0.38
CA VAL A 15 5.17 8.84 0.88
C VAL A 15 4.38 8.14 -0.22
N VAL A 16 3.76 7.01 0.13
CA VAL A 16 2.92 6.25 -0.80
C VAL A 16 1.53 6.85 -0.90
N GLU A 17 0.85 6.54 -2.00
CA GLU A 17 -0.54 6.93 -2.19
C GLU A 17 -1.43 5.69 -2.27
N ILE A 18 -2.61 5.78 -1.64
CA ILE A 18 -3.64 4.76 -1.71
C ILE A 18 -4.77 5.25 -2.61
N PHE A 19 -5.04 4.50 -3.67
CA PHE A 19 -6.11 4.71 -4.63
C PHE A 19 -7.24 3.73 -4.34
N PHE A 20 -8.46 4.23 -4.25
CA PHE A 20 -9.66 3.39 -4.15
C PHE A 20 -10.48 3.55 -5.40
N LYS A 21 -10.84 2.44 -6.03
CA LYS A 21 -11.74 2.39 -7.18
C LYS A 21 -12.95 1.56 -6.79
N GLU A 22 -14.10 2.18 -6.70
CA GLU A 22 -15.35 1.49 -6.37
C GLU A 22 -16.15 1.21 -7.63
N THR A 23 -16.77 0.04 -7.68
CA THR A 23 -17.72 -0.38 -8.72
C THR A 23 -19.05 -0.72 -8.06
N ARG A 24 -20.08 -1.08 -8.86
CA ARG A 24 -21.44 -1.32 -8.38
C ARG A 24 -21.55 -2.44 -7.33
N TRP A 25 -20.64 -3.40 -7.32
CA TRP A 25 -20.73 -4.62 -6.49
C TRP A 25 -19.44 -4.92 -5.69
N ALA A 26 -18.33 -4.29 -6.04
CA ALA A 26 -17.03 -4.48 -5.42
C ALA A 26 -16.19 -3.21 -5.54
N GLY A 27 -15.09 -3.13 -4.79
CA GLY A 27 -14.07 -2.12 -4.98
C GLY A 27 -12.70 -2.77 -5.13
N SER A 28 -11.75 -2.00 -5.65
CA SER A 28 -10.33 -2.30 -5.56
C SER A 28 -9.62 -1.16 -4.86
N ALA A 29 -8.64 -1.51 -4.04
CA ALA A 29 -7.74 -0.58 -3.41
C ALA A 29 -6.34 -0.88 -3.92
N GLN A 30 -5.55 0.15 -4.20
CA GLN A 30 -4.15 0.02 -4.59
C GLN A 30 -3.31 0.97 -3.76
N ILE A 31 -2.18 0.48 -3.24
CA ILE A 31 -1.11 1.30 -2.67
C ILE A 31 0.07 1.27 -3.62
N ARG A 32 0.58 2.45 -3.99
CA ARG A 32 1.74 2.58 -4.86
C ARG A 32 2.61 3.76 -4.44
N CYS A 33 3.91 3.60 -4.62
CA CYS A 33 4.82 4.73 -4.55
C CYS A 33 4.81 5.49 -5.89
N MET A 34 4.53 6.79 -5.91
CA MET A 34 4.50 7.56 -7.16
C MET A 34 5.87 7.69 -7.84
N ARG A 35 6.96 7.60 -7.07
CA ARG A 35 8.35 7.70 -7.56
C ARG A 35 8.91 6.35 -7.98
N CYS A 36 8.52 5.27 -7.31
CA CYS A 36 8.95 3.89 -7.61
C CYS A 36 7.81 3.02 -8.14
N SER A 37 6.80 3.62 -8.78
CA SER A 37 5.55 2.94 -9.16
C SER A 37 5.75 1.73 -10.06
N ALA A 38 6.90 1.63 -10.73
CA ALA A 38 7.28 0.49 -11.57
C ALA A 38 7.66 -0.76 -10.75
N HIS A 39 8.17 -0.61 -9.53
CA HIS A 39 8.70 -1.73 -8.73
C HIS A 39 7.80 -2.12 -7.57
N HIS A 40 7.06 -1.17 -6.99
CA HIS A 40 6.29 -1.42 -5.77
C HIS A 40 4.86 -0.89 -5.90
N HIS A 41 3.95 -1.76 -6.34
CA HIS A 41 2.51 -1.53 -6.31
C HIS A 41 1.81 -2.78 -5.74
N ILE A 42 0.86 -2.58 -4.83
CA ILE A 42 0.08 -3.65 -4.22
C ILE A 42 -1.40 -3.31 -4.42
N GLY A 43 -2.13 -4.20 -5.08
CA GLY A 43 -3.57 -4.09 -5.24
C GLY A 43 -4.30 -5.17 -4.43
N THR A 44 -5.45 -4.82 -3.88
CA THR A 44 -6.39 -5.76 -3.28
C THR A 44 -7.82 -5.46 -3.71
N GLY A 45 -8.62 -6.49 -3.93
CA GLY A 45 -10.05 -6.38 -4.18
C GLY A 45 -10.82 -6.47 -2.87
N TYR A 46 -11.94 -5.76 -2.77
CA TYR A 46 -12.81 -5.82 -1.59
C TYR A 46 -14.28 -5.77 -1.97
N SER A 47 -15.12 -6.40 -1.15
CA SER A 47 -16.57 -6.34 -1.28
C SER A 47 -17.12 -5.00 -0.80
N LEU A 48 -18.31 -4.61 -1.27
CA LEU A 48 -18.97 -3.38 -0.83
C LEU A 48 -19.11 -3.36 0.71
N GLY A 49 -18.67 -2.27 1.35
CA GLY A 49 -18.64 -2.12 2.82
C GLY A 49 -17.32 -2.52 3.48
N SER A 50 -16.44 -3.26 2.80
CA SER A 50 -15.14 -3.70 3.34
C SER A 50 -13.97 -2.77 2.99
N LYS A 51 -14.25 -1.51 2.63
CA LYS A 51 -13.24 -0.52 2.22
C LYS A 51 -12.17 -0.28 3.29
N GLN A 52 -12.57 -0.27 4.56
CA GLN A 52 -11.65 -0.08 5.67
C GLN A 52 -10.71 -1.27 5.83
N GLY A 53 -11.24 -2.51 5.80
CA GLY A 53 -10.42 -3.72 5.84
C GLY A 53 -9.46 -3.81 4.65
N ALA A 54 -9.89 -3.40 3.46
CA ALA A 54 -9.02 -3.32 2.28
C ALA A 54 -7.84 -2.36 2.51
N ARG A 55 -8.08 -1.22 3.14
CA ARG A 55 -7.04 -0.24 3.48
C ARG A 55 -6.04 -0.80 4.48
N GLU A 56 -6.52 -1.43 5.55
CA GLU A 56 -5.67 -2.04 6.56
C GLU A 56 -4.82 -3.16 5.98
N GLU A 57 -5.40 -3.99 5.11
CA GLU A 57 -4.67 -5.05 4.42
C GLU A 57 -3.59 -4.51 3.49
N LEU A 58 -3.85 -3.43 2.74
CA LEU A 58 -2.84 -2.78 1.92
C LEU A 58 -1.68 -2.23 2.75
N LEU A 59 -1.99 -1.58 3.88
CA LEU A 59 -0.96 -1.05 4.78
C LEU A 59 -0.12 -2.18 5.38
N ARG A 60 -0.76 -3.28 5.79
CA ARG A 60 -0.06 -4.46 6.31
C ARG A 60 0.89 -5.04 5.26
N ARG A 61 0.39 -5.30 4.05
CA ARG A 61 1.22 -5.83 2.95
C ARG A 61 2.37 -4.89 2.57
N TRP A 62 2.16 -3.57 2.65
CA TRP A 62 3.22 -2.60 2.40
C TRP A 62 4.30 -2.61 3.49
N GLN A 63 3.88 -2.75 4.75
CA GLN A 63 4.82 -2.93 5.86
C GLN A 63 5.64 -4.21 5.68
N GLU A 64 4.99 -5.33 5.35
CA GLU A 64 5.67 -6.60 5.06
C GLU A 64 6.69 -6.48 3.93
N LEU A 65 6.38 -5.72 2.87
CA LEU A 65 7.31 -5.41 1.77
C LEU A 65 8.47 -4.51 2.23
N THR A 66 8.18 -3.53 3.09
CA THR A 66 9.19 -2.64 3.68
C THR A 66 10.18 -3.40 4.54
N ASP A 67 9.71 -4.34 5.36
CA ASP A 67 10.55 -5.20 6.18
C ASP A 67 11.41 -6.15 5.33
N GLN A 68 10.84 -6.76 4.28
CA GLN A 68 11.61 -7.59 3.33
C GLN A 68 12.75 -6.81 2.67
N VAL A 69 12.46 -5.63 2.12
CA VAL A 69 13.46 -4.77 1.46
C VAL A 69 14.55 -4.31 2.43
N LYS A 70 14.22 -4.11 3.71
CA LYS A 70 15.22 -3.80 4.75
C LYS A 70 16.11 -5.00 5.08
N GLN A 71 15.53 -6.21 5.16
CA GLN A 71 16.33 -7.42 5.37
C GLN A 71 17.29 -7.68 4.22
N GLU A 72 16.83 -7.54 2.97
CA GLU A 72 17.69 -7.71 1.78
C GLU A 72 18.86 -6.70 1.73
N GLN A 73 18.71 -5.51 2.31
CA GLN A 73 19.77 -4.50 2.39
C GLN A 73 20.74 -4.69 3.58
N SER A 74 20.40 -5.55 4.55
CA SER A 74 21.21 -5.76 5.76
C SER A 74 22.15 -6.97 5.65
N ASP A 75 22.03 -7.75 4.59
CA ASP A 75 22.80 -8.98 4.32
C ASP A 75 23.97 -8.76 3.31
N ASP A 76 24.42 -7.51 3.09
CA ASP A 76 25.62 -7.16 2.30
C ASP A 76 26.81 -6.72 3.19
#